data_AF-A0A955HD39-F1
#
_entry.id   AF-A0A955HD39-F1
#
_cell.length_a   1.000
_cell.length_b   1.000
_cell.length_c   1.000
_cell.angle_alpha   90.00
_cell.angle_beta   90.00
_cell.angle_gamma   90.00
#
_symmetry.space_group_name_H-M   'P 1'
#
loop_
_entity.id
_entity.type
_entity.pdbx_description
1 polymer ?
#
loop_
_entity_poly.entity_id
_entity_poly.type
_entity_poly.pdbx_seq_one_letter_code
_entity_poly.pdbx_strand_id
1 'polypeptide(L)' 'MPFLLQGDSAHLLSLGAGGIYYVLLLVFVIHVLILAYHWFSYGTSKTTSLTALATYLLGGAVLFLMIAGALRTF' A
#
# COMPACT_ATOMS: atom_id res chain seq x y z
N MET A 1 -12.85 37.89 -1.57
CA MET A 1 -13.47 36.55 -1.62
C MET A 1 -12.48 35.35 -1.64
N PRO A 2 -11.26 35.40 -1.07
CA PRO A 2 -10.36 34.23 -1.03
C PRO A 2 -10.70 33.22 0.08
N PHE A 3 -11.47 33.61 1.10
CA PHE A 3 -11.79 32.78 2.26
C PHE A 3 -12.64 31.54 1.94
N LEU A 4 -13.56 31.62 0.97
CA LEU A 4 -14.41 30.49 0.55
C LEU A 4 -13.62 29.43 -0.24
N LEU A 5 -12.73 29.86 -1.15
CA LEU A 5 -11.89 28.94 -1.95
C LEU A 5 -10.84 28.19 -1.12
N GLN A 6 -10.44 28.77 0.03
CA GLN A 6 -9.48 28.15 0.93
C GLN A 6 -10.09 27.00 1.74
N GLY A 7 -11.40 27.05 2.02
CA GLY A 7 -12.14 25.95 2.67
C GLY A 7 -12.34 24.76 1.73
N ASP A 8 -12.69 25.02 0.47
CA ASP A 8 -12.92 23.97 -0.53
C ASP A 8 -11.64 23.21 -0.89
N SER A 9 -10.51 23.92 -1.02
CA SER A 9 -9.22 23.29 -1.33
C SER A 9 -8.69 22.39 -0.20
N ALA A 10 -8.86 22.79 1.06
CA ALA A 10 -8.48 21.95 2.21
C ALA A 10 -9.32 20.67 2.31
N HIS A 11 -10.63 20.77 2.02
CA HIS A 11 -11.52 19.61 1.99
C HIS A 11 -11.17 18.64 0.85
N LEU A 12 -10.86 19.14 -0.36
CA LEU A 12 -10.43 18.31 -1.47
C LEU A 12 -9.09 17.59 -1.18
N LEU A 13 -8.17 18.25 -0.48
CA LEU A 13 -6.91 17.65 -0.06
C LEU A 13 -7.10 16.52 0.96
N SER A 14 -7.99 16.67 1.94
CA SER A 14 -8.27 15.60 2.91
C SER A 14 -8.96 14.40 2.25
N LEU A 15 -9.88 14.65 1.30
CA LEU A 15 -10.57 13.61 0.55
C LEU A 15 -9.61 12.87 -0.39
N GLY A 16 -8.66 13.59 -0.99
CA GLY A 16 -7.56 13.02 -1.78
C GLY A 16 -6.62 12.15 -0.94
N ALA A 17 -6.22 12.61 0.24
CA ALA A 17 -5.44 11.81 1.19
C ALA A 17 -6.20 10.52 1.58
N GLY A 18 -7.51 10.65 1.82
CA GLY A 18 -8.55 9.60 1.84
C GLY A 18 -8.35 8.51 0.81
N GLY A 19 -8.51 8.89 -0.44
CA GLY A 19 -8.42 7.97 -1.57
C GLY A 19 -7.07 7.25 -1.62
N ILE A 20 -5.97 7.97 -1.39
CA ILE A 20 -4.61 7.40 -1.46
C ILE A 20 -4.43 6.27 -0.44
N TYR A 21 -4.92 6.42 0.78
CA TYR A 21 -4.84 5.38 1.80
C TYR A 21 -5.53 4.08 1.36
N TYR A 22 -6.77 4.17 0.87
CA TYR A 22 -7.51 3.00 0.41
C TYR A 22 -6.87 2.35 -0.81
N VAL A 23 -6.30 3.13 -1.73
CA VAL A 23 -5.54 2.61 -2.88
C VAL A 23 -4.29 1.86 -2.41
N LEU A 24 -3.53 2.42 -1.48
CA LEU A 24 -2.35 1.76 -0.92
C LEU A 24 -2.72 0.45 -0.20
N LEU A 25 -3.83 0.45 0.55
CA LEU A 25 -4.34 -0.74 1.22
C LEU A 25 -4.76 -1.82 0.21
N LEU A 26 -5.44 -1.45 -0.87
CA LEU A 26 -5.80 -2.37 -1.95
C LEU A 26 -4.57 -2.99 -2.61
N VAL A 27 -3.56 -2.17 -2.93
CA VAL A 27 -2.29 -2.66 -3.51
C VAL A 27 -1.58 -3.61 -2.55
N PHE A 28 -1.58 -3.31 -1.24
CA PHE A 28 -1.01 -4.19 -0.22
C PHE A 28 -1.73 -5.54 -0.15
N VAL A 29 -3.06 -5.55 -0.18
CA VAL A 29 -3.85 -6.80 -0.20
C VAL A 29 -3.52 -7.63 -1.44
N ILE A 30 -3.47 -7.00 -2.63
CA ILE A 30 -3.09 -7.68 -3.88
C ILE A 30 -1.67 -8.26 -3.76
N HIS A 31 -0.72 -7.51 -3.22
CA HIS A 31 0.66 -7.97 -3.01
C HIS A 31 0.73 -9.22 -2.11
N VAL A 32 -0.05 -9.24 -1.02
CA VAL A 32 -0.16 -10.40 -0.12
C VAL A 32 -0.81 -11.60 -0.82
N LEU A 33 -1.85 -11.38 -1.63
CA LEU A 33 -2.49 -12.44 -2.42
C LEU A 33 -1.53 -13.05 -3.44
N ILE A 34 -0.73 -12.22 -4.12
CA ILE A 34 0.29 -12.68 -5.06
C ILE A 34 1.35 -13.51 -4.33
N LEU A 35 1.83 -13.05 -3.16
CA LEU A 35 2.76 -13.81 -2.32
C LEU A 35 2.17 -15.18 -1.96
N ALA A 36 0.92 -15.23 -1.49
CA ALA A 36 0.25 -16.48 -1.15
C ALA A 36 0.16 -17.42 -2.36
N TYR A 37 -0.29 -16.90 -3.52
CA TYR A 37 -0.35 -17.67 -4.76
C TYR A 37 1.02 -18.23 -5.17
N HIS A 38 2.07 -17.40 -5.08
CA HIS A 38 3.42 -17.80 -5.44
C HIS A 38 3.96 -18.86 -4.47
N TRP A 39 3.64 -18.74 -3.19
CA TRP A 39 3.99 -19.74 -2.17
C TRP A 39 3.32 -21.09 -2.44
N PHE A 40 2.03 -21.09 -2.79
CA PHE A 40 1.31 -22.33 -3.14
C PHE A 40 1.77 -22.94 -4.47
N SER A 41 2.16 -22.12 -5.45
CA SER A 41 2.57 -22.59 -6.78
C SER A 41 4.01 -23.10 -6.84
N TYR A 42 4.94 -22.47 -6.11
CA TYR A 42 6.39 -22.73 -6.22
C TYR A 42 7.05 -23.13 -4.90
N GLY A 43 6.28 -23.37 -3.83
CA GLY A 43 6.78 -23.66 -2.48
C GLY A 43 7.65 -24.93 -2.35
N THR A 44 7.79 -25.72 -3.41
CA THR A 44 8.65 -26.92 -3.43
C THR A 44 10.12 -26.62 -3.72
N SER A 45 10.44 -25.47 -4.32
CA SER A 45 11.82 -25.04 -4.58
C SER A 45 12.32 -24.11 -3.47
N LYS A 46 13.29 -24.57 -2.67
CA LYS A 46 13.86 -23.79 -1.55
C LYS A 46 14.47 -22.46 -2.01
N THR A 47 15.26 -22.47 -3.07
CA THR A 47 15.98 -21.27 -3.55
C THR A 47 15.01 -20.24 -4.11
N THR A 48 14.05 -20.68 -4.94
CA THR A 48 13.02 -19.80 -5.52
C THR A 48 12.08 -19.24 -4.45
N SER A 49 11.77 -20.05 -3.42
CA SER A 49 10.91 -19.60 -2.31
C SER A 49 11.60 -18.56 -1.43
N LEU A 50 12.90 -18.73 -1.15
CA LEU A 50 13.65 -17.76 -0.36
C LEU A 50 13.83 -16.41 -1.07
N THR A 51 14.15 -16.42 -2.37
CA THR A 51 14.29 -15.17 -3.13
C THR A 51 12.95 -14.45 -3.28
N ALA A 52 11.88 -15.18 -3.62
CA ALA A 52 10.53 -14.63 -3.67
C ALA A 52 10.13 -14.03 -2.32
N LEU A 53 10.33 -14.77 -1.22
CA LEU A 53 9.99 -14.31 0.13
C LEU A 53 10.72 -12.99 0.47
N ALA A 54 12.02 -12.89 0.16
CA ALA A 54 12.78 -11.67 0.37
C ALA A 54 12.23 -10.48 -0.45
N THR A 55 11.93 -10.70 -1.74
CA THR A 55 11.35 -9.66 -2.60
C THR A 55 9.98 -9.20 -2.11
N TYR A 56 9.10 -10.13 -1.73
CA TYR A 56 7.77 -9.79 -1.23
C TYR A 56 7.82 -9.12 0.15
N LEU A 57 8.74 -9.51 1.03
CA LEU A 57 8.96 -8.83 2.31
C LEU A 57 9.46 -7.40 2.12
N LEU A 58 10.43 -7.18 1.23
CA LEU A 58 10.95 -5.83 0.96
C LEU A 58 9.88 -4.93 0.30
N GLY A 59 9.18 -5.44 -0.71
CA GLY A 59 8.07 -4.71 -1.33
C GLY A 59 6.93 -4.42 -0.35
N GLY A 60 6.60 -5.41 0.49
CA GLY A 60 5.58 -5.29 1.52
C GLY A 60 5.95 -4.28 2.61
N ALA A 61 7.23 -4.24 3.03
CA ALA A 61 7.72 -3.27 4.00
C ALA A 61 7.58 -1.83 3.49
N VAL A 62 7.90 -1.58 2.21
CA VAL A 62 7.74 -0.26 1.59
C VAL A 62 6.26 0.16 1.56
N LEU A 63 5.38 -0.73 1.09
CA LEU A 63 3.93 -0.47 1.09
C LEU A 63 3.40 -0.20 2.51
N PHE A 64 3.88 -0.96 3.49
CA PHE A 64 3.49 -0.79 4.90
C PHE A 64 3.93 0.57 5.45
N LEU A 65 5.14 1.03 5.13
CA LEU A 65 5.62 2.36 5.52
C LEU A 65 4.80 3.48 4.85
N MET A 66 4.43 3.32 3.57
CA MET A 66 3.56 4.28 2.87
C MET A 66 2.17 4.36 3.51
N ILE A 67 1.57 3.21 3.87
CA ILE A 67 0.29 3.16 4.58
C ILE A 67 0.41 3.80 5.96
N ALA A 68 1.48 3.51 6.72
CA ALA A 68 1.71 4.11 8.03
C ALA A 68 1.89 5.63 7.96
N GLY A 69 2.52 6.14 6.90
CA GLY A 69 2.62 7.57 6.62
C GLY A 69 1.25 8.18 6.28
N ALA A 70 0.50 7.54 5.39
CA ALA A 70 -0.84 7.97 4.99
C ALA A 70 -1.82 7.97 6.19
N LEU A 71 -1.75 6.99 7.09
CA LEU A 71 -2.60 6.93 8.28
C LEU A 71 -2.45 8.17 9.17
N ARG A 72 -1.25 8.75 9.25
CA ARG A 72 -0.97 9.96 10.05
C ARG A 72 -1.54 11.24 9.43
N THR A 73 -2.03 11.17 8.19
CA THR A 73 -2.66 12.31 7.51
C THR A 73 -4.18 12.36 7.71
N PHE A 74 -4.75 11.38 8.43
CA PHE A 74 -6.15 11.32 8.84
C PHE A 74 -6.35 11.74 10.29
#